data_AF-A0A452SSG6-F1
#
_entry.id   AF-A0A452SSG6-F1
#
_cell.length_a   1.000
_cell.length_b   1.000
_cell.length_c   1.000
_cell.angle_alpha   90.00
_cell.angle_beta   90.00
_cell.angle_gamma   90.00
#
_symmetry.space_group_name_H-M   'P 1'
#
loop_
_entity.id
_entity.type
_entity.pdbx_description
1 polymer ?
#
loop_
_entity_poly.entity_id
_entity_poly.type
_entity_poly.pdbx_seq_one_letter_code
_entity_poly.pdbx_strand_id
1 'polypeptide(L)' 'MEEEKYLPELMAEKDSLDPSFVHASRLLAEEIEKFQGSDGKKEDEEKKYLDVISNKNIKLSERVLIPVKQYPKV' A
#
# COMPACT_ATOMS: atom_id res chain seq x y z
N MET A 1 -23.57 9.31 3.57
CA MET A 1 -24.33 9.11 2.32
C MET A 1 -23.42 8.84 1.12
N GLU A 2 -22.28 9.52 0.94
CA GLU A 2 -21.35 9.21 -0.18
C GLU A 2 -20.45 7.99 0.09
N GLU A 3 -19.97 7.82 1.32
CA GLU A 3 -19.05 6.71 1.68
C GLU A 3 -19.68 5.31 1.55
N GLU A 4 -21.00 5.20 1.76
CA GLU A 4 -21.73 3.93 1.64
C GLU A 4 -21.83 3.44 0.19
N LYS A 5 -21.73 4.36 -0.78
CA LYS A 5 -21.81 4.06 -2.21
C LYS A 5 -20.44 3.84 -2.85
N TYR A 6 -19.39 4.43 -2.27
CA TYR A 6 -18.04 4.47 -2.82
C TYR A 6 -17.41 3.07 -2.97
N LEU A 7 -17.43 2.24 -1.91
CA LEU A 7 -16.83 0.90 -1.96
C LEU A 7 -17.54 -0.03 -2.97
N PRO A 8 -18.89 -0.12 -2.99
CA PRO A 8 -19.61 -0.86 -4.03
C PRO A 8 -19.27 -0.40 -5.46
N GLU A 9 -19.09 0.91 -5.69
CA GLU A 9 -18.72 1.45 -7.00
C GLU A 9 -17.30 1.02 -7.41
N LEU A 10 -16.32 1.09 -6.51
CA LEU A 10 -14.95 0.62 -6.78
C LEU A 10 -14.90 -0.87 -7.13
N MET A 11 -15.70 -1.70 -6.45
CA MET A 11 -15.79 -3.14 -6.73
C MET A 11 -16.42 -3.40 -8.11
N ALA A 12 -17.50 -2.68 -8.44
CA ALA A 12 -18.14 -2.80 -9.74
C ALA A 12 -17.24 -2.34 -10.89
N GLU A 13 -16.48 -1.26 -10.70
CA GLU A 13 -15.51 -0.78 -11.68
C GLU A 13 -14.40 -1.81 -11.88
N LYS A 14 -13.82 -2.35 -10.80
CA LYS A 14 -12.78 -3.37 -10.87
C LYS A 14 -13.22 -4.63 -11.63
N ASP A 15 -14.47 -5.06 -11.47
CA ASP A 15 -14.99 -6.27 -12.11
C ASP A 15 -15.38 -6.06 -13.59
N SER A 16 -15.70 -4.83 -13.98
CA SER A 16 -16.06 -4.47 -15.36
C SER A 16 -14.87 -3.95 -16.18
N LEU A 17 -13.77 -3.57 -15.54
CA LEU A 17 -12.57 -3.04 -16.17
C LEU A 17 -11.88 -4.12 -17.03
N ASP A 18 -11.52 -3.74 -18.26
CA ASP A 18 -10.78 -4.63 -19.15
C ASP A 18 -9.38 -4.98 -18.58
N PRO A 19 -8.98 -6.26 -18.58
CA PRO A 19 -7.71 -6.70 -17.98
C PRO A 19 -6.44 -6.08 -18.57
N SER A 20 -6.50 -5.47 -19.76
CA SER A 20 -5.35 -4.78 -20.35
C SER A 20 -4.99 -3.49 -19.60
N PHE A 21 -5.93 -2.91 -18.84
CA PHE A 21 -5.68 -1.75 -17.98
C PHE A 21 -5.03 -2.16 -16.66
N VAL A 22 -3.86 -2.78 -16.75
CA VAL A 22 -3.10 -3.34 -15.62
C VAL A 22 -2.83 -2.32 -14.50
N HIS A 23 -2.57 -1.07 -14.87
CA HIS A 23 -2.29 -0.01 -13.89
C HIS A 23 -3.55 0.47 -13.18
N ALA A 24 -4.65 0.66 -13.91
CA ALA A 24 -5.92 1.08 -13.31
C ALA A 24 -6.50 -0.02 -12.41
N SER A 25 -6.44 -1.28 -12.87
CA SER A 25 -6.85 -2.44 -12.06
C SER A 25 -6.06 -2.53 -10.75
N ARG A 26 -4.73 -2.32 -10.80
CA ARG A 26 -3.89 -2.28 -9.59
C ARG A 26 -4.29 -1.15 -8.64
N LEU A 27 -4.51 0.06 -9.15
CA LEU A 27 -4.87 1.22 -8.33
C LEU A 27 -6.24 1.05 -7.67
N LEU A 28 -7.23 0.50 -8.39
CA LEU A 28 -8.54 0.18 -7.83
C LEU A 28 -8.43 -0.86 -6.71
N ALA A 29 -7.61 -1.90 -6.89
CA ALA A 29 -7.38 -2.90 -5.85
C ALA A 29 -6.73 -2.29 -4.59
N GLU A 30 -5.71 -1.44 -4.76
CA GLU A 30 -5.05 -0.74 -3.65
C GLU A 30 -6.02 0.17 -2.89
N GLU A 31 -6.93 0.84 -3.60
CA GLU A 31 -7.91 1.73 -2.97
C GLU A 31 -8.99 0.97 -2.20
N ILE A 32 -9.47 -0.15 -2.75
CA ILE A 32 -10.38 -1.07 -2.05
C ILE A 32 -9.71 -1.61 -0.77
N GLU A 33 -8.43 -2.00 -0.85
CA GLU A 33 -7.67 -2.52 0.29
C GLU A 33 -7.51 -1.46 1.39
N LYS A 34 -7.25 -0.19 1.06
CA LYS A 34 -7.19 0.90 2.05
C LYS A 34 -8.53 1.18 2.73
N PHE A 35 -9.65 0.91 2.06
CA PHE A 35 -10.97 1.13 2.65
C PHE A 35 -11.36 -0.02 3.59
N GLN A 36 -10.94 -1.24 3.26
CA GLN A 36 -11.20 -2.45 4.07
C GLN A 36 -10.19 -2.63 5.21
N GLY A 37 -8.93 -2.26 4.98
CA GLY A 37 -7.87 -2.20 5.96
C GLY A 37 -7.89 -0.86 6.67
N SER A 38 -8.23 -0.86 7.95
CA SER A 38 -8.33 0.31 8.84
C SER A 38 -6.99 1.02 9.11
N ASP A 39 -6.07 1.09 8.14
CA ASP A 39 -4.64 1.39 8.37
C ASP A 39 -4.13 2.63 7.62
N GLY A 40 -5.00 3.42 6.98
CA GLY A 40 -4.55 4.54 6.16
C GLY A 40 -3.96 5.75 6.90
N LYS A 41 -4.15 5.88 8.22
CA LYS A 41 -3.68 7.08 8.97
C LYS A 41 -3.18 6.85 10.40
N LYS A 42 -3.59 5.78 11.09
CA LYS A 42 -3.20 5.58 12.52
C LYS A 42 -1.91 4.80 12.69
N GLU A 43 -1.59 3.86 11.79
CA GLU A 43 -0.41 3.00 11.97
C GLU A 43 0.93 3.74 11.82
N ASP A 44 1.01 4.76 10.97
CA ASP A 44 2.27 5.48 10.73
C ASP A 44 2.74 6.28 11.95
N GLU A 45 1.80 6.76 12.78
CA GLU A 45 2.14 7.44 14.04
C GLU A 45 2.55 6.45 15.13
N GLU A 46 1.89 5.29 15.23
CA GLU A 46 2.22 4.26 16.23
C GLU A 46 3.54 3.54 15.93
N LYS A 47 3.91 3.36 14.67
CA LYS A 47 5.20 2.75 14.27
C LYS A 47 6.39 3.70 14.40
N LYS A 48 6.15 4.99 14.62
CA LYS A 48 7.22 6.01 14.71
C LYS A 48 7.99 5.97 16.03
N TYR A 49 7.35 5.55 17.13
CA TYR A 49 7.97 5.54 18.45
C TYR A 49 8.03 4.12 19.02
N LEU A 50 9.18 3.78 19.59
CA LEU A 50 9.39 2.50 20.24
C LEU A 50 9.17 2.63 21.75
N ASP A 51 8.29 1.80 22.30
CA ASP A 51 8.25 1.57 23.74
C ASP A 51 9.38 0.62 24.15
N VAL A 52 10.40 1.20 24.78
CA VAL A 52 11.62 0.49 25.22
C VAL A 52 11.41 -0.39 26.45
N ILE A 53 10.29 -0.26 27.16
CA ILE A 53 10.01 -1.05 28.38
C ILE A 53 9.41 -2.41 28.00
N SER A 54 8.54 -2.44 26.98
CA SER A 54 7.80 -3.64 26.60
C SER A 54 8.58 -4.64 25.74
N ASN A 55 9.79 -4.31 25.26
CA ASN A 55 10.65 -5.19 24.45
C ASN A 55 9.92 -5.91 23.30
N LYS A 56 9.03 -5.20 22.62
CA LYS A 56 8.31 -5.74 21.45
C LYS A 56 9.25 -5.86 20.24
N ASN A 57 8.98 -6.85 19.39
CA ASN A 57 9.73 -7.03 18.15
C ASN A 57 9.47 -5.86 17.19
N ILE A 58 10.53 -5.41 16.51
CA ILE A 58 10.48 -4.33 15.52
C ILE A 58 10.77 -4.88 14.12
N LYS A 59 10.14 -4.30 13.09
CA LYS A 59 10.45 -4.57 11.69
C LYS A 59 11.29 -3.42 11.12
N LEU A 60 12.51 -3.71 10.71
CA LEU A 60 13.41 -2.74 10.08
C LEU A 60 13.68 -3.18 8.63
N SER A 61 13.68 -2.21 7.71
CA SER A 61 14.03 -2.45 6.31
C SER A 61 14.76 -1.24 5.74
N GLU A 62 15.91 -1.47 5.11
CA GLU A 62 16.70 -0.45 4.42
C GLU A 62 16.87 -0.82 2.95
N ARG A 63 16.66 0.15 2.05
CA ARG A 63 16.84 -0.04 0.60
C ARG A 63 18.21 0.51 0.20
N VAL A 64 19.14 -0.36 -0.21
CA VAL A 64 20.49 0.02 -0.66
C VAL A 64 20.54 0.04 -2.18
N LEU A 65 21.04 1.15 -2.75
CA LEU A 65 21.17 1.32 -4.20
C LEU A 65 22.40 0.59 -4.74
N ILE A 66 22.22 -0.24 -5.77
CA ILE A 66 23.32 -0.85 -6.52
C ILE A 66 23.74 0.10 -7.66
N PRO A 67 25.03 0.48 -7.77
CA PRO A 67 25.50 1.49 -8.73
C PRO A 67 25.65 0.93 -10.16
N VAL A 68 24.61 0.29 -10.69
CA VAL A 68 24.58 -0.35 -12.02
C VAL A 68 24.88 0.63 -13.17
N LYS A 69 24.61 1.92 -12.97
CA LYS A 69 24.91 2.98 -13.95
C LYS A 69 26.41 3.31 -14.02
N GLN A 70 27.13 3.20 -12.89
CA GLN A 70 28.56 3.49 -12.82
C GLN A 70 29.40 2.27 -13.22
N TYR A 71 28.92 1.07 -12.88
CA TYR A 71 29.59 -0.21 -13.15
C TYR A 71 28.64 -1.19 -13.85
N PRO A 72 28.31 -0.97 -15.14
CA PRO A 72 27.53 -1.92 -15.90
C PRO A 72 28.36 -3.19 -16.18
N LYS A 73 27.75 -4.37 -16.12
CA LYS A 73 28.42 -5.68 -16.35
C LYS A 73 28.65 -6.00 -17.84
N VAL A 74 28.72 -4.98 -18.71
CA VAL A 74 28.89 -5.15 -20.17
C VAL A 74 30.25 -5.78 -20.47
#